data_AF-A0A961N105-F1
#
_entry.id   AF-A0A961N105-F1
#
_cell.length_a   1.000
_cell.length_b   1.000
_cell.length_c   1.000
_cell.angle_alpha   90.00
_cell.angle_beta   90.00
_cell.angle_gamma   90.00
#
_symmetry.space_group_name_H-M   'P 1'
#
loop_
_entity.id
_entity.type
_entity.pdbx_description
1 polymer ?
#
loop_
_entity_poly.entity_id
_entity_poly.type
_entity_poly.pdbx_seq_one_letter_code
_entity_poly.pdbx_strand_id
1 'polypeptide(L)'
;MAFILRFGGSEVYLPKNPTEANALVAVIGTEGTRALHELGQTGWLPRRIPLANRWLAAMMAWQGHSVTEIAWTLRVSDVRIREYRREDRLA
;
A
#
# COMPACT_ATOMS: atom_id res chain seq x y z
N MET A 1 -5.47 -2.94 -0.65
CA MET A 1 -4.64 -1.97 -1.40
C MET A 1 -4.66 -0.56 -0.81
N ALA A 2 -5.78 -0.06 -0.26
CA ALA A 2 -5.96 1.34 0.13
C ALA A 2 -4.86 1.87 1.08
N PHE A 3 -4.40 1.05 2.04
CA PHE A 3 -3.32 1.42 2.94
C PHE A 3 -2.03 1.81 2.20
N ILE A 4 -1.56 0.94 1.31
CA ILE A 4 -0.31 1.17 0.57
C ILE A 4 -0.47 2.35 -0.39
N LEU A 5 -1.62 2.49 -1.06
CA LEU A 5 -1.87 3.64 -1.92
C LEU A 5 -1.89 4.96 -1.16
N ARG A 6 -2.37 4.96 0.08
CA ARG A 6 -2.50 6.17 0.88
C ARG A 6 -1.19 6.59 1.56
N PHE A 7 -0.39 5.62 1.99
CA PHE A 7 0.77 5.84 2.88
C PHE A 7 2.10 5.34 2.32
N GLY A 8 2.12 4.64 1.19
CA GLY A 8 3.33 4.12 0.58
C GLY A 8 4.34 5.22 0.26
N GLY A 9 5.62 4.95 0.51
CA GLY A 9 6.73 5.87 0.25
C GLY A 9 7.02 6.86 1.39
N SER A 10 6.18 6.93 2.43
CA SER A 10 6.41 7.80 3.59
C SER A 10 6.67 7.01 4.88
N GLU A 11 7.21 7.72 5.88
CA GLU A 11 7.19 7.27 7.26
C GLU A 11 5.81 7.58 7.84
N VAL A 12 5.27 6.64 8.60
CA VAL A 12 3.98 6.80 9.26
C VAL A 12 4.17 6.61 10.76
N TYR A 13 3.68 7.57 11.53
CA TYR A 13 3.63 7.43 12.98
C TYR A 13 2.51 6.45 13.38
N LEU A 14 2.85 5.44 14.18
CA LEU A 14 1.92 4.42 14.67
C LEU A 14 1.53 4.73 16.12
N PRO A 15 0.38 5.39 16.35
CA PRO A 15 -0.05 5.76 17.70
C PRO A 15 -0.47 4.53 18.52
N LYS A 16 -0.14 4.53 19.82
CA LYS A 16 -0.62 3.51 20.77
C LYS A 16 -2.13 3.59 20.98
N ASN A 17 -2.64 4.82 21.15
CA ASN A 17 -4.06 5.11 21.36
C ASN A 17 -4.57 5.99 20.21
N PRO A 18 -4.92 5.40 19.06
CA PRO A 18 -5.42 6.17 17.91
C PRO A 18 -6.80 6.78 18.20
N THR A 19 -6.98 8.02 17.74
CA THR A 19 -8.28 8.72 17.71
C THR A 19 -8.91 8.59 16.32
N GLU A 20 -10.22 8.83 16.21
CA GLU A 20 -10.94 8.76 14.93
C GLU A 20 -10.41 9.72 13.86
N ALA A 21 -9.83 10.86 14.28
CA ALA A 21 -9.21 11.82 13.38
C ALA A 21 -7.90 11.30 12.74
N ASN A 22 -7.37 10.17 13.19
CA ASN A 22 -6.13 9.62 12.65
C ASN A 22 -6.34 9.01 11.26
N ALA A 23 -5.52 9.42 10.30
CA ALA A 23 -5.58 8.92 8.93
C ALA A 23 -5.48 7.38 8.84
N LEU A 24 -4.74 6.73 9.74
CA LEU A 24 -4.67 5.27 9.81
C LEU A 24 -6.04 4.65 10.13
N VAL A 25 -6.75 5.20 11.10
CA VAL A 25 -8.08 4.72 11.50
C VAL A 25 -9.06 4.82 10.35
N ALA A 26 -8.99 5.89 9.55
CA ALA A 26 -9.84 6.05 8.38
C ALA A 26 -9.64 4.95 7.31
N VAL A 27 -8.48 4.29 7.27
CA VAL A 27 -8.15 3.29 6.24
C VAL A 27 -8.22 1.85 6.75
N ILE A 28 -7.79 1.60 7.98
CA ILE A 28 -7.69 0.24 8.57
C ILE A 28 -8.46 0.08 9.88
N GLY A 29 -9.19 1.10 10.32
CA GLY A 29 -9.95 1.10 11.57
C GLY A 29 -9.08 1.22 12.82
N THR A 30 -9.74 1.39 13.96
CA THR A 30 -9.10 1.53 15.27
C THR A 30 -8.37 0.26 15.68
N GLU A 31 -8.98 -0.90 15.48
CA GLU A 31 -8.40 -2.21 15.81
C GLU A 31 -7.16 -2.50 14.97
N GLY A 32 -7.25 -2.32 13.65
CA GLY A 32 -6.10 -2.50 12.75
C GLY A 32 -4.96 -1.55 13.08
N THR A 33 -5.26 -0.30 13.48
CA THR A 33 -4.23 0.66 13.89
C THR A 33 -3.52 0.23 15.18
N ARG A 34 -4.24 -0.31 16.17
CA ARG A 34 -3.63 -0.84 17.40
C ARG A 34 -2.77 -2.06 17.14
N ALA A 35 -3.27 -3.01 16.35
CA ALA A 35 -2.50 -4.19 15.95
C ALA A 35 -1.21 -3.80 15.19
N LEU A 36 -1.29 -2.79 14.32
CA LEU A 36 -0.13 -2.28 13.60
C LEU A 36 0.88 -1.60 14.54
N HIS A 37 0.40 -0.87 15.55
CA HIS A 37 1.27 -0.29 16.58
C HIS A 37 2.02 -1.38 17.35
N GLU A 38 1.33 -2.42 17.82
CA GLU A 38 1.93 -3.55 18.55
C GLU A 38 2.99 -4.25 17.69
N LEU A 39 2.68 -4.55 16.43
CA LEU A 39 3.63 -5.16 15.51
C LEU A 39 4.84 -4.24 15.26
N GLY A 40 4.62 -2.92 15.19
CA GLY A 40 5.69 -1.93 15.07
C GLY A 40 6.65 -1.91 16.27
N GLN A 41 6.18 -2.23 17.48
CA GLN A 41 7.04 -2.32 18.67
C GLN A 41 7.99 -3.52 18.63
N THR A 42 7.71 -4.54 17.82
CA THR A 42 8.60 -5.71 17.71
C THR A 42 9.91 -5.41 16.96
N GLY A 43 9.97 -4.31 16.21
CA GLY A 43 11.11 -3.95 15.36
C GLY A 43 11.15 -4.69 14.01
N TRP A 44 10.17 -5.54 13.72
CA TRP A 44 10.10 -6.30 12.46
C TRP A 44 9.61 -5.45 11.28
N LEU A 45 8.91 -4.35 11.55
CA LEU A 45 8.37 -3.50 10.50
C LEU A 45 9.42 -2.51 9.98
N PRO A 46 9.50 -2.30 8.66
CA PRO A 46 10.33 -1.24 8.10
C PRO A 46 9.82 0.13 8.57
N ARG A 47 10.74 1.08 8.75
CA ARG A 47 10.42 2.45 9.15
C ARG A 47 9.55 3.19 8.13
N ARG A 48 9.68 2.87 6.85
CA ARG A 48 8.91 3.43 5.73
C ARG A 48 7.97 2.40 5.16
N ILE A 49 6.74 2.83 4.85
CA ILE A 49 5.79 1.97 4.16
C ILE A 49 6.26 1.77 2.72
N PRO A 50 6.39 0.52 2.23
CA PRO A 50 6.80 0.28 0.86
C PRO A 50 5.75 0.80 -0.12
N LEU A 51 6.17 1.24 -1.31
CA LEU A 51 5.26 1.61 -2.39
C LEU A 51 4.58 0.38 -3.00
N ALA A 52 5.29 -0.75 -3.06
CA ALA A 52 4.80 -2.01 -3.60
C ALA A 52 4.12 -1.91 -4.98
N ASN A 53 4.62 -1.05 -5.87
CA ASN A 53 4.00 -0.74 -7.16
C ASN A 53 3.72 -1.98 -8.03
N ARG A 54 4.60 -2.99 -7.99
CA ARG A 54 4.39 -4.24 -8.73
C ARG A 54 3.19 -5.03 -8.19
N TRP A 55 3.13 -5.22 -6.87
CA TRP A 55 2.00 -5.89 -6.22
C TRP A 55 0.69 -5.10 -6.41
N LEU A 56 0.74 -3.77 -6.30
CA LEU A 56 -0.43 -2.92 -6.56
C LEU A 56 -0.91 -3.03 -8.00
N ALA A 57 0.00 -3.04 -8.98
CA ALA A 57 -0.34 -3.24 -10.38
C ALA A 57 -1.00 -4.60 -10.62
N ALA A 58 -0.50 -5.66 -9.99
CA ALA A 58 -1.09 -6.99 -10.06
C ALA A 58 -2.50 -7.03 -9.43
N MET A 59 -2.65 -6.47 -8.23
CA MET A 59 -3.93 -6.40 -7.53
C MET A 59 -4.99 -5.61 -8.33
N MET A 60 -4.61 -4.44 -8.86
CA MET A 60 -5.51 -3.63 -9.69
C MET A 60 -5.88 -4.33 -10.99
N ALA A 61 -4.93 -5.03 -11.62
CA ALA A 61 -5.22 -5.82 -12.81
C ALA A 61 -6.19 -6.97 -12.50
N TRP A 62 -6.04 -7.63 -11.35
CA TRP A 62 -6.97 -8.66 -10.87
C TRP A 62 -8.37 -8.09 -10.61
N GLN A 63 -8.46 -6.84 -10.13
CA GLN A 63 -9.71 -6.09 -9.97
C GLN A 63 -10.31 -5.60 -11.31
N GLY A 64 -9.66 -5.86 -12.45
CA GLY A 64 -10.17 -5.51 -13.77
C GLY A 64 -9.75 -4.14 -14.30
N HIS A 65 -8.86 -3.41 -13.61
CA HIS A 65 -8.37 -2.12 -14.11
C HIS A 65 -7.48 -2.29 -15.35
N SER A 66 -7.62 -1.37 -16.29
CA SER A 66 -6.77 -1.25 -17.47
C SER A 66 -5.36 -0.79 -17.11
N VAL A 67 -4.39 -1.06 -18.00
CA VAL A 67 -2.99 -0.60 -17.83
C VAL A 67 -2.92 0.92 -17.65
N THR A 68 -3.75 1.66 -18.38
CA THR A 68 -3.81 3.12 -18.32
C THR A 68 -4.31 3.62 -16.97
N GLU A 69 -5.39 3.03 -16.43
CA GLU A 69 -5.91 3.40 -15.11
C GLU A 69 -4.91 3.09 -13.99
N ILE A 70 -4.20 1.96 -14.10
CA ILE A 70 -3.13 1.60 -13.17
C ILE A 70 -1.99 2.64 -13.24
N ALA A 71 -1.57 3.03 -14.46
CA ALA A 71 -0.54 4.04 -14.67
C ALA A 71 -0.92 5.40 -14.04
N TRP A 72 -2.17 5.85 -14.23
CA TRP A 72 -2.68 7.08 -13.60
C TRP A 72 -2.69 7.01 -12.08
N THR A 73 -3.14 5.89 -11.54
CA THR A 73 -3.28 5.69 -10.10
C THR A 73 -1.92 5.62 -9.42
N LEU A 74 -0.98 4.84 -9.98
CA LEU A 74 0.36 4.65 -9.42
C LEU A 74 1.34 5.75 -9.82
N ARG A 75 0.98 6.63 -10.76
CA ARG A 75 1.85 7.68 -11.33
C ARG A 75 3.14 7.10 -11.92
N VAL A 76 3.00 5.96 -12.59
CA VAL A 76 4.08 5.21 -13.25
C VAL A 76 3.74 5.07 -14.72
N SER A 77 4.73 5.04 -15.61
CA SER A 77 4.48 4.90 -17.05
C SER A 77 3.76 3.59 -17.38
N ASP A 78 2.90 3.61 -18.39
CA ASP A 78 2.20 2.43 -18.89
C ASP A 78 3.18 1.33 -19.35
N VAL A 79 4.33 1.72 -19.91
CA VAL A 79 5.45 0.81 -20.25
C VAL A 79 5.90 0.01 -19.02
N ARG A 80 6.13 0.69 -17.88
CA ARG A 80 6.58 0.03 -16.65
C ARG A 80 5.49 -0.83 -16.01
N ILE A 81 4.22 -0.45 -16.15
CA ILE A 81 3.09 -1.30 -15.72
C ILE A 81 3.01 -2.59 -16.56
N ARG A 82 3.23 -2.52 -17.88
CA ARG A 82 3.27 -3.72 -18.74
C ARG A 82 4.41 -4.65 -18.34
N GLU A 83 5.56 -4.11 -17.99
CA GLU A 83 6.71 -4.86 -17.47
C GLU A 83 6.35 -5.61 -16.18
N TYR A 84 5.82 -4.92 -15.17
CA TYR A 84 5.39 -5.54 -13.90
C TYR A 84 4.42 -6.71 -14.12
N ARG A 85 3.44 -6.55 -15.01
CA ARG A 85 2.48 -7.61 -15.31
C ARG A 85 3.08 -8.80 -16.04
N ARG A 86 4.13 -8.58 -16.85
CA ARG A 86 4.85 -9.67 -17.52
C ARG A 86 5.62 -10.50 -16.51
N GLU A 87 6.32 -9.85 -15.59
CA GLU A 87 7.11 -10.53 -14.56
C GLU A 87 6.23 -11.33 -13.59
N ASP A 88 5.05 -10.84 -13.24
CA ASP A 88 4.11 -11.55 -12.36
C ASP A 88 3.49 -12.80 -13.00
N ARG A 89 3.45 -12.88 -14.33
CA ARG A 89 3.01 -14.08 -15.04
C ARG A 89 4.05 -15.20 -15.05
N LEU A 90 5.29 -14.89 -14.67
CA LEU A 90 6.44 -15.79 -14.71
C LEU A 90 6.84 -16.30 -13.32
N ALA A 91 6.20 -15.78 -12.26
CA ALA A 91 6.39 -16.18 -10.87
C ALA A 91 5.24 -17.07 -10.41
#